data_AF-A0AAU6CTG3-F1
#
_entry.id   AF-A0AAU6CTG3-F1
#
_cell.length_a   1.000
_cell.length_b   1.000
_cell.length_c   1.000
_cell.angle_alpha   90.00
_cell.angle_beta   90.00
_cell.angle_gamma   90.00
#
_symmetry.space_group_name_H-M   'P 1'
#
loop_
_entity.id
_entity.type
_entity.pdbx_description
1 polymer ?
#
loop_
_entity_poly.entity_id
_entity_poly.type
_entity_poly.pdbx_seq_one_letter_code
_entity_poly.pdbx_strand_id
1 'polypeptide(L)'
;MLRTATTTAAGAVLAAAALLASAVPAQAANGTVGVRETVCAQDLYVRTEPVGAWMGTLYQGQTFLVEQVNGTWVYGFAYGDINRHGWVQNGWFC
;
A
#
# COMPACT_ATOMS: atom_id res chain seq x y z
N MET A 1 58.97 35.21 6.22
CA MET A 1 57.98 34.51 5.38
C MET A 1 56.96 33.86 6.30
N LEU A 2 55.69 34.25 6.14
CA LEU A 2 54.55 33.97 7.02
C LEU A 2 54.00 32.55 6.78
N ARG A 3 53.72 31.76 7.82
CA ARG A 3 52.72 30.68 7.77
C ARG A 3 52.02 30.48 9.12
N THR A 4 50.86 31.13 9.24
CA THR A 4 49.81 30.85 10.21
C THR A 4 49.16 29.50 9.89
N ALA A 5 48.89 28.67 10.90
CA ALA A 5 47.98 27.54 10.75
C ALA A 5 47.18 27.37 12.04
N THR A 6 45.99 27.98 12.07
CA THR A 6 44.93 27.71 13.05
C THR A 6 43.97 26.70 12.44
N THR A 7 43.78 25.55 13.07
CA THR A 7 42.67 24.63 12.76
C THR A 7 42.13 24.04 14.06
N THR A 8 41.10 24.68 14.62
CA THR A 8 40.20 24.07 15.59
C THR A 8 38.98 23.56 14.85
N ALA A 9 38.78 22.24 14.83
CA ALA A 9 37.54 21.62 14.36
C ALA A 9 36.99 20.77 15.51
N ALA A 10 36.05 21.35 16.26
CA ALA A 10 35.24 20.63 17.24
C ALA A 10 34.16 19.85 16.48
N GLY A 11 34.25 18.52 16.46
CA GLY A 11 33.24 17.65 15.88
C GLY A 11 32.06 17.48 16.82
N ALA A 12 30.89 17.99 16.42
CA ALA A 12 29.62 17.68 17.08
C ALA A 12 29.07 16.36 16.52
N VAL A 13 29.01 15.32 17.36
CA VAL A 13 28.39 14.03 17.02
C VAL A 13 26.91 14.13 17.33
N LEU A 14 26.07 14.25 16.30
CA LEU A 14 24.61 14.16 16.41
C LEU A 14 24.19 12.68 16.36
N ALA A 15 23.66 12.16 17.47
CA ALA A 15 23.08 10.83 17.55
C ALA A 15 21.70 10.81 16.88
N ALA A 16 21.56 10.08 15.77
CA ALA A 16 20.28 9.84 15.12
C ALA A 16 19.53 8.70 15.82
N ALA A 17 18.43 9.01 16.50
CA ALA A 17 17.50 8.02 17.02
C ALA A 17 16.66 7.48 15.85
N ALA A 18 16.96 6.26 15.38
CA ALA A 18 16.12 5.56 14.42
C ALA A 18 14.87 5.02 15.11
N LEU A 19 13.73 5.66 14.88
CA LEU A 19 12.41 5.12 15.21
C LEU A 19 12.15 3.91 14.30
N LEU A 20 12.33 2.70 14.83
CA LEU A 20 11.88 1.47 14.17
C LEU A 20 10.35 1.45 14.24
N ALA A 21 9.70 2.02 13.22
CA ALA A 21 8.28 1.77 12.99
C ALA A 21 8.12 0.28 12.65
N SER A 22 7.65 -0.50 13.63
CA SER A 22 7.29 -1.90 13.40
C SER A 22 6.14 -1.94 12.41
N ALA A 23 6.42 -2.33 11.16
CA ALA A 23 5.38 -2.67 10.20
C ALA A 23 4.57 -3.84 10.79
N VAL A 24 3.37 -3.55 11.28
CA VAL A 24 2.43 -4.61 11.69
C VAL A 24 2.15 -5.41 10.43
N PRO A 25 2.34 -6.75 10.43
CA PRO A 25 2.03 -7.55 9.26
C PRO A 25 0.55 -7.33 8.96
N ALA A 26 0.25 -6.78 7.79
CA ALA A 26 -1.10 -6.52 7.36
C ALA A 26 -1.80 -7.87 7.21
N GLN A 27 -2.73 -8.21 8.11
CA GLN A 27 -3.45 -9.47 8.03
C GLN A 27 -4.40 -9.39 6.83
N ALA A 28 -4.05 -10.12 5.77
CA ALA A 28 -4.85 -10.18 4.57
C ALA A 28 -6.21 -10.85 4.89
N ALA A 29 -7.29 -10.11 4.70
CA ALA A 29 -8.65 -10.47 5.04
C ALA A 29 -9.54 -10.51 3.79
N ASN A 30 -10.65 -11.25 3.91
CA ASN A 30 -11.68 -11.29 2.87
C ASN A 30 -12.50 -10.00 2.89
N GLY A 31 -13.00 -9.60 1.71
CA GLY A 31 -13.85 -8.42 1.57
C GLY A 31 -15.26 -8.67 2.07
N THR A 32 -15.83 -7.65 2.71
CA THR A 32 -17.19 -7.67 3.26
C THR A 32 -18.11 -6.84 2.37
N VAL A 33 -19.20 -7.43 1.87
CA VAL A 33 -20.15 -6.72 1.00
C VAL A 33 -20.71 -5.47 1.71
N GLY A 34 -20.70 -4.35 1.00
CA GLY A 34 -21.12 -3.04 1.49
C GLY A 34 -20.04 -2.27 2.24
N VAL A 35 -18.85 -2.86 2.45
CA VAL A 35 -17.74 -2.23 3.15
C VAL A 35 -16.71 -1.71 2.15
N ARG A 36 -16.20 -0.52 2.43
CA ARG A 36 -15.05 0.05 1.73
C ARG A 36 -13.78 -0.40 2.44
N GLU A 37 -13.23 -1.50 1.94
CA GLU A 37 -12.05 -2.15 2.48
C GLU A 37 -10.77 -1.40 2.09
N THR A 38 -9.73 -1.53 2.91
CA THR A 38 -8.39 -1.04 2.60
C THR A 38 -7.58 -2.17 1.97
N VAL A 39 -6.82 -1.86 0.93
CA VAL A 39 -5.95 -2.84 0.26
C VAL A 39 -4.71 -3.07 1.11
N CYS A 40 -4.49 -4.33 1.48
CA CYS A 40 -3.37 -4.78 2.29
C CYS A 40 -2.22 -5.35 1.46
N ALA A 41 -2.52 -5.85 0.26
CA ALA A 41 -1.51 -6.30 -0.70
C ALA A 41 -0.67 -5.12 -1.21
N GLN A 42 0.59 -5.40 -1.56
CA GLN A 42 1.43 -4.42 -2.26
C GLN A 42 0.83 -4.09 -3.62
N ASP A 43 0.41 -5.12 -4.35
CA ASP A 43 -0.24 -5.02 -5.64
C ASP A 43 -1.52 -5.87 -5.63
N LEU A 44 -2.66 -5.25 -5.94
CA LEU A 44 -3.94 -5.91 -6.13
C LEU A 44 -4.50 -5.59 -7.51
N TYR A 45 -4.52 -6.58 -8.39
CA TYR A 45 -4.93 -6.39 -9.77
C TYR A 45 -6.44 -6.30 -9.93
N VAL A 46 -6.90 -5.19 -10.52
CA VAL A 46 -8.29 -5.01 -10.95
C VAL A 46 -8.45 -5.55 -12.36
N ARG A 47 -9.52 -6.30 -12.59
CA ARG A 47 -9.82 -6.99 -13.84
C ARG A 47 -11.25 -6.73 -14.31
N THR A 48 -11.48 -6.95 -15.61
CA THR A 48 -12.82 -6.81 -16.22
C THR A 48 -13.79 -7.89 -15.76
N GLU A 49 -13.28 -9.07 -15.45
CA GLU A 49 -14.00 -10.26 -14.96
C GLU A 49 -13.01 -11.16 -14.18
N PRO A 50 -13.47 -12.19 -13.44
CA PRO A 50 -12.58 -13.18 -12.85
C PRO A 50 -11.63 -13.77 -13.88
N VAL A 51 -10.31 -13.67 -13.64
CA VAL A 51 -9.24 -14.12 -14.57
C VAL A 51 -9.22 -13.33 -15.91
N GLY A 52 -10.04 -12.29 -16.06
CA GLY A 52 -10.14 -11.48 -17.27
C GLY A 52 -8.97 -10.52 -17.50
N ALA A 53 -9.15 -9.62 -18.47
CA ALA A 53 -8.17 -8.61 -18.83
C ALA A 53 -7.83 -7.72 -17.63
N TRP A 54 -6.55 -7.37 -17.52
CA TRP A 54 -6.06 -6.43 -16.51
C TRP A 54 -6.52 -5.00 -16.83
N MET A 55 -7.01 -4.29 -15.81
CA MET A 55 -7.47 -2.90 -15.93
C MET A 55 -6.58 -1.92 -15.18
N GLY A 56 -5.87 -2.40 -14.17
CA GLY A 56 -5.06 -1.55 -13.29
C GLY A 56 -4.64 -2.30 -12.04
N THR A 57 -3.80 -1.65 -11.24
CA THR A 57 -3.33 -2.17 -9.96
C THR A 57 -3.75 -1.21 -8.86
N LEU A 58 -4.36 -1.73 -7.81
CA LEU A 58 -4.49 -1.03 -6.53
C LEU A 58 -3.27 -1.35 -5.68
N TYR A 59 -2.72 -0.33 -5.04
CA TYR A 59 -1.59 -0.44 -4.14
C TYR A 59 -2.04 -0.44 -2.69
N GLN A 60 -1.13 -0.87 -1.81
CA GLN A 60 -1.36 -0.86 -0.37
C GLN A 60 -1.86 0.51 0.11
N GLY A 61 -2.91 0.51 0.94
CA GLY A 61 -3.53 1.71 1.49
C GLY A 61 -4.58 2.37 0.59
N GLN A 62 -4.68 1.98 -0.69
CA GLN A 62 -5.86 2.34 -1.50
C GLN A 62 -7.07 1.53 -1.05
N THR A 63 -8.25 1.85 -1.55
CA THR A 63 -9.51 1.29 -1.03
C THR A 63 -10.41 0.74 -2.11
N PHE A 64 -11.19 -0.27 -1.77
CA PHE A 64 -12.12 -0.94 -2.67
C PHE A 64 -13.48 -1.12 -1.97
N LEU A 65 -14.56 -0.60 -2.55
CA LEU A 65 -15.91 -0.90 -2.06
C LEU A 65 -16.33 -2.25 -2.60
N VAL A 66 -16.58 -3.21 -1.72
CA VAL A 66 -17.03 -4.55 -2.10
C VAL A 66 -18.54 -4.52 -2.31
N GLU A 67 -18.99 -4.91 -3.50
CA GLU A 67 -20.42 -4.95 -3.87
C GLU A 67 -20.92 -6.40 -4.00
N GLN A 68 -20.03 -7.33 -4.36
CA GLN A 68 -20.35 -8.75 -4.48
C GLN A 68 -19.11 -9.62 -4.21
N VAL A 69 -19.32 -10.77 -3.56
CA VAL A 69 -18.32 -11.84 -3.41
C VAL A 69 -18.73 -13.03 -4.28
N ASN A 70 -17.82 -13.53 -5.10
CA ASN A 70 -17.99 -14.72 -5.94
C ASN A 70 -16.76 -15.63 -5.80
N GLY A 71 -16.85 -16.60 -4.88
CA GLY A 71 -15.74 -17.51 -4.58
C GLY A 71 -14.48 -16.75 -4.13
N THR A 72 -13.40 -16.90 -4.89
CA THR A 72 -12.11 -16.24 -4.64
C THR A 72 -12.01 -14.84 -5.24
N TRP A 73 -13.10 -14.30 -5.80
CA TRP A 73 -13.14 -12.99 -6.43
C TRP A 73 -14.18 -12.09 -5.78
N VAL A 74 -13.93 -10.79 -5.84
CA VAL A 74 -14.82 -9.74 -5.35
C VAL A 74 -15.00 -8.70 -6.43
N TYR A 75 -16.25 -8.30 -6.64
CA TYR A 75 -16.63 -7.22 -7.54
C TYR A 75 -17.00 -5.98 -6.73
N GLY A 76 -16.71 -4.82 -7.30
CA GLY A 76 -17.06 -3.54 -6.69
C GLY A 76 -16.27 -2.39 -7.27
N PHE A 77 -16.16 -1.29 -6.53
CA PHE A 77 -15.56 -0.04 -7.00
C PHE A 77 -14.15 0.18 -6.45
N ALA A 78 -13.17 0.28 -7.35
CA ALA A 78 -11.78 0.58 -7.03
C ALA A 78 -11.56 2.11 -6.95
N TYR A 79 -11.23 2.63 -5.76
CA TYR A 79 -10.89 4.04 -5.57
C TYR A 79 -9.38 4.27 -5.70
N GLY A 80 -8.99 5.49 -6.05
CA GLY A 80 -7.58 5.88 -6.15
C GLY A 80 -7.18 6.04 -7.61
N ASP A 81 -6.22 5.26 -8.08
CA ASP A 81 -5.66 5.45 -9.43
C ASP A 81 -6.58 4.94 -10.55
N ILE A 82 -7.52 4.04 -10.22
CA ILE A 82 -8.39 3.36 -11.20
C ILE A 82 -9.75 4.03 -11.32
N ASN A 83 -10.39 4.38 -10.20
CA ASN A 83 -11.74 5.00 -10.11
C ASN A 83 -12.78 4.35 -11.03
N ARG A 84 -12.90 3.02 -10.96
CA ARG A 84 -13.80 2.24 -11.81
C ARG A 84 -14.23 0.95 -11.14
N HIS A 85 -15.38 0.42 -11.55
CA HIS A 85 -15.81 -0.93 -11.20
C HIS A 85 -14.93 -2.01 -11.83
N GLY A 86 -14.71 -3.10 -11.10
CA GLY A 86 -13.97 -4.25 -11.59
C GLY A 86 -13.90 -5.39 -10.56
N TRP A 87 -13.10 -6.39 -10.89
CA TRP A 87 -12.90 -7.60 -10.10
C TRP A 87 -11.50 -7.67 -9.53
N VAL A 88 -11.37 -7.98 -8.24
CA VAL A 88 -10.09 -8.23 -7.58
C VAL A 88 -10.08 -9.60 -6.91
N GLN A 89 -8.90 -10.14 -6.63
CA GLN A 89 -8.82 -11.35 -5.81
C GLN A 89 -9.27 -11.03 -4.39
N ASN A 90 -10.06 -11.94 -3.81
CA ASN A 90 -10.45 -11.85 -2.41
C ASN A 90 -9.28 -12.25 -1.49
N GLY A 91 -9.34 -11.85 -0.23
CA GLY A 91 -8.34 -12.21 0.77
C GLY A 91 -7.14 -11.27 0.85
N TRP A 92 -7.22 -10.08 0.27
CA TRP A 92 -6.13 -9.10 0.20
C TRP A 92 -6.44 -7.76 0.89
N PHE A 93 -7.46 -7.74 1.74
CA PHE A 93 -7.90 -6.53 2.44
C PHE A 93 -7.43 -6.43 3.88
N CYS A 94 -7.60 -5.24 4.44
CA CYS A 94 -7.63 -4.89 5.85
C CYS A 94 -8.83 -3.94 6.05
#